data_AF-A0A524EFQ3-F1
#
_entry.id   AF-A0A524EFQ3-F1
#
_cell.length_a   1.000
_cell.length_b   1.000
_cell.length_c   1.000
_cell.angle_alpha   90.00
_cell.angle_beta   90.00
_cell.angle_gamma   90.00
#
_symmetry.space_group_name_H-M   'P 1'
#
loop_
_entity.id
_entity.type
_entity.pdbx_description
1 polymer ?
#
loop_
_entity_poly.entity_id
_entity_poly.type
_entity_poly.pdbx_seq_one_letter_code
_entity_poly.pdbx_strand_id
1 'polypeptide(L)' 'WITTARPTKKLADAAGYSEIIENAGAKFAADTCCVVAPIKQRFKGIMVDSAKACYYGRAKNKFKVKIGTMEECIEEAVK' A
#
# COMPACT_ATOMS: atom_id res chain seq x y z
N TRP A 1 -0.27 -4.42 -2.30
CA TRP A 1 1.08 -3.96 -1.87
C TRP A 1 0.92 -3.14 -0.61
N ILE A 2 1.78 -3.34 0.38
CA ILE A 2 1.73 -2.64 1.67
C ILE A 2 3.10 -2.01 1.93
N THR A 3 3.11 -0.71 2.21
CA THR A 3 4.32 0.02 2.59
C THR A 3 4.30 0.28 4.08
N THR A 4 5.38 -0.03 4.79
CA THR A 4 5.45 0.17 6.24
C THR A 4 6.89 0.38 6.72
N ALA A 5 7.08 0.81 7.95
CA ALA A 5 8.42 0.91 8.55
C ALA A 5 8.93 -0.49 8.93
N ARG A 6 10.24 -0.71 8.86
CA ARG A 6 10.85 -1.99 9.25
C ARG A 6 10.48 -2.48 10.66
N PRO A 7 10.40 -1.61 11.69
CA PRO A 7 9.94 -2.04 13.01
C PRO A 7 8.50 -2.58 12.98
N THR A 8 7.59 -1.94 12.25
CA THR A 8 6.20 -2.39 12.10
C THR A 8 6.12 -3.74 11.38
N LYS A 9 6.91 -3.94 10.32
CA LYS A 9 6.99 -5.25 9.64
C LYS A 9 7.49 -6.34 10.59
N LYS A 10 8.54 -6.08 11.38
CA LYS A 10 9.04 -7.04 12.38
C LYS A 10 7.98 -7.41 13.43
N LEU A 11 7.20 -6.45 13.91
CA LEU A 11 6.10 -6.72 14.83
C LEU A 11 5.01 -7.58 14.19
N ALA A 12 4.67 -7.31 12.92
CA ALA A 12 3.72 -8.11 12.16
C ALA A 12 4.25 -9.53 11.86
N ASP A 13 5.56 -9.68 11.63
CA ASP A 13 6.22 -10.99 11.46
C ASP A 13 6.16 -11.80 12.76
N ALA A 14 6.49 -11.19 13.90
CA ALA A 14 6.44 -11.83 15.21
C ALA A 14 5.02 -12.25 15.62
N ALA A 15 4.00 -11.52 15.17
CA ALA A 15 2.59 -11.83 15.39
C ALA A 15 2.00 -12.81 14.36
N GLY A 16 2.76 -13.21 13.33
CA GLY A 16 2.28 -14.07 12.23
C GLY A 16 1.38 -13.39 11.20
N TYR A 17 1.04 -12.10 11.37
CA TYR A 17 0.18 -11.37 10.44
C TYR A 17 0.78 -11.23 9.05
N SER A 18 2.09 -11.00 9.00
CA SER A 18 2.83 -10.86 7.76
C SER A 18 2.70 -12.06 6.84
N GLU A 19 2.78 -13.27 7.39
CA GLU A 19 2.68 -14.52 6.63
C GLU A 19 1.28 -14.68 6.05
N ILE A 20 0.24 -14.44 6.84
CA ILE A 20 -1.16 -14.48 6.39
C ILE A 20 -1.37 -13.51 5.22
N ILE A 21 -0.85 -12.28 5.35
CA ILE A 21 -1.02 -11.23 4.35
C ILE A 21 -0.22 -11.54 3.06
N GLU A 22 0.99 -12.06 3.17
CA GLU A 22 1.81 -12.47 2.02
C GLU A 22 1.20 -13.69 1.30
N ASN A 23 0.65 -14.65 2.04
CA ASN A 23 -0.07 -15.80 1.48
C ASN A 23 -1.35 -15.40 0.72
N ALA A 24 -1.97 -14.27 1.08
CA ALA A 24 -3.06 -13.67 0.30
C ALA A 24 -2.57 -12.97 -0.99
N GLY A 25 -1.28 -13.03 -1.32
CA GLY A 25 -0.68 -12.45 -2.53
C GLY A 25 -0.19 -11.01 -2.36
N ALA A 26 -0.28 -10.44 -1.15
CA ALA A 26 0.25 -9.11 -0.89
C ALA A 26 1.79 -9.11 -0.86
N LYS A 27 2.36 -7.93 -1.10
CA LYS A 27 3.82 -7.70 -1.04
C LYS A 27 4.11 -6.54 -0.10
N PHE A 28 5.02 -6.75 0.85
CA PHE A 28 5.51 -5.71 1.74
C PHE A 28 6.71 -4.97 1.12
N ALA A 29 6.71 -3.65 1.25
CA ALA A 29 7.84 -2.79 0.95
C ALA A 29 8.19 -1.99 2.21
N ALA A 30 9.26 -2.39 2.90
CA ALA A 30 9.72 -1.73 4.11
C ALA A 30 10.53 -0.47 3.80
N ASP A 31 10.45 0.52 4.69
CA ASP A 31 11.28 1.75 4.69
C ASP A 31 11.15 2.63 3.43
N THR A 32 10.01 2.52 2.75
CA THR A 32 9.69 3.36 1.60
C THR A 32 8.20 3.63 1.54
N CYS A 33 7.80 4.77 0.98
CA CYS A 33 6.39 5.11 0.76
C CYS A 33 6.07 4.90 -0.74
N CYS A 34 4.85 4.45 -1.04
CA CYS A 34 4.36 4.31 -2.42
C CYS A 34 4.45 5.64 -3.20
N VAL A 35 4.47 6.78 -2.52
CA VAL A 35 4.64 8.08 -3.15
C VAL A 35 6.06 8.33 -3.67
N VAL A 36 7.09 7.75 -3.05
CA VAL A 36 8.51 8.08 -3.35
C VAL A 36 9.27 6.94 -3.99
N ALA A 37 8.83 5.70 -3.79
CA ALA A 37 9.41 4.54 -4.46
C ALA A 37 9.29 4.67 -5.99
N PRO A 38 10.26 4.16 -6.78
CA PRO A 38 10.18 4.15 -8.24
C PRO A 38 9.09 3.17 -8.69
N ILE A 39 7.84 3.61 -8.63
CA ILE A 39 6.64 2.82 -8.96
C ILE A 39 5.88 3.35 -10.17
N LYS A 40 6.40 4.37 -10.85
CA LYS A 40 5.89 4.80 -12.15
C LYS A 40 5.90 3.60 -13.11
N GLN A 41 4.82 3.45 -13.88
CA GLN A 41 4.56 2.36 -14.84
C GLN A 41 4.34 0.96 -14.25
N ARG A 42 4.58 0.73 -12.95
CA ARG A 42 4.28 -0.56 -12.31
C ARG A 42 2.80 -0.75 -12.00
N PHE A 43 2.06 0.34 -11.82
CA PHE A 43 0.65 0.33 -11.47
C PHE A 43 -0.16 1.30 -12.34
N LYS A 44 -1.40 0.92 -12.68
CA LYS A 44 -2.32 1.78 -13.46
C LYS A 44 -3.03 2.83 -12.60
N GLY A 45 -3.05 2.65 -11.28
CA GLY A 45 -3.67 3.52 -10.30
C GLY A 45 -3.43 3.02 -8.88
N ILE A 46 -3.88 3.78 -7.89
CA ILE A 46 -3.85 3.42 -6.47
C ILE A 46 -5.19 3.73 -5.81
N MET A 47 -5.57 2.92 -4.83
CA MET A 47 -6.67 3.23 -3.91
C MET A 47 -6.08 3.43 -2.51
N VAL A 48 -6.54 4.46 -1.80
CA VAL A 48 -5.99 4.84 -0.50
C VAL A 48 -7.11 5.30 0.44
N ASP A 49 -6.94 5.05 1.73
CA ASP A 49 -7.79 5.54 2.82
C ASP A 49 -7.30 6.87 3.41
N SER A 50 -6.11 7.31 3.04
CA SER A 50 -5.48 8.52 3.56
C SER A 50 -5.56 9.70 2.60
N ALA A 51 -6.10 10.83 3.08
CA ALA A 51 -6.12 12.09 2.35
C ALA A 51 -4.70 12.57 1.95
N LYS A 52 -3.70 12.34 2.82
CA LYS A 52 -2.29 12.67 2.55
C LYS A 52 -1.72 11.84 1.41
N ALA A 53 -2.00 10.54 1.39
CA ALA A 53 -1.58 9.65 0.32
C ALA A 53 -2.26 10.03 -1.01
N CYS A 54 -3.53 10.42 -0.96
CA CYS A 54 -4.27 10.88 -2.13
C CYS A 54 -3.65 12.13 -2.76
N TYR A 55 -3.39 13.14 -1.93
CA TYR A 55 -2.78 14.39 -2.37
C TYR A 55 -1.41 14.16 -3.03
N TYR A 56 -0.52 13.41 -2.38
CA TYR A 56 0.81 13.17 -2.94
C TYR A 56 0.82 12.22 -4.14
N GLY A 57 -0.03 11.19 -4.15
CA GLY A 57 -0.14 10.27 -5.29
C GLY A 57 -0.53 10.98 -6.57
N ARG A 58 -1.49 11.92 -6.49
CA ARG A 58 -1.89 12.79 -7.60
C ARG A 58 -0.78 13.78 -7.98
N ALA A 59 -0.20 14.47 -7.00
CA ALA A 59 0.76 15.55 -7.25
C ALA A 59 2.10 15.05 -7.84
N LYS A 60 2.72 14.05 -7.19
CA LYS A 60 4.08 13.59 -7.53
C LYS A 60 4.14 12.56 -8.66
N ASN A 61 3.20 11.62 -8.67
CA ASN A 61 3.25 10.49 -9.60
C ASN A 61 2.20 10.53 -10.70
N LYS A 62 1.27 11.49 -10.65
CA LYS A 62 0.11 11.57 -11.56
C LYS A 62 -0.71 10.27 -11.57
N PHE A 63 -0.76 9.56 -10.43
CA PHE A 63 -1.57 8.35 -10.34
C PHE A 63 -3.06 8.68 -10.50
N LYS A 64 -3.79 7.76 -11.11
CA LYS A 64 -5.24 7.68 -10.91
C LYS A 64 -5.47 7.24 -9.47
N VAL A 65 -6.03 8.13 -8.65
CA VAL A 65 -6.26 7.87 -7.22
C VAL A 65 -7.74 7.80 -6.92
N LYS A 66 -8.17 6.70 -6.32
CA LYS A 66 -9.47 6.53 -5.67
C LYS A 66 -9.29 6.61 -4.15
N ILE A 67 -10.18 7.32 -3.47
CA ILE A 67 -10.25 7.35 -2.00
C ILE A 67 -11.43 6.50 -1.54
N GLY A 68 -11.27 5.77 -0.44
CA GLY A 68 -12.29 4.91 0.14
C GLY A 68 -11.91 4.46 1.54
N THR A 69 -12.73 3.64 2.19
CA THR A 69 -12.38 3.07 3.50
C THR A 69 -11.30 1.99 3.35
N MET A 70 -10.74 1.54 4.48
CA MET A 70 -9.78 0.43 4.47
C MET A 70 -10.42 -0.85 3.94
N GLU A 71 -11.69 -1.12 4.30
CA GLU A 71 -12.47 -2.26 3.83
C GLU A 71 -12.63 -2.21 2.31
N GLU A 72 -13.04 -1.07 1.74
CA GLU A 72 -13.16 -0.91 0.29
C GLU A 72 -11.80 -1.09 -0.42
N CYS A 73 -10.70 -0.64 0.20
CA CYS A 73 -9.36 -0.85 -0.34
C CYS A 73 -8.97 -2.33 -0.34
N ILE A 74 -9.33 -3.08 0.71
CA ILE A 74 -9.07 -4.52 0.83
C ILE A 74 -9.92 -5.29 -0.19
N GLU A 75 -11.22 -4.99 -0.27
CA GLU A 75 -12.13 -5.59 -1.24
C GLU A 75 -11.62 -5.40 -2.68
N GLU A 76 -11.17 -4.20 -3.03
CA GLU A 76 -10.62 -3.93 -4.36
C GLU A 76 -9.27 -4.64 -4.59
N ALA A 77 -8.50 -4.90 -3.53
CA ALA A 77 -7.21 -5.57 -3.62
C ALA A 77 -7.32 -7.10 -3.81
N VAL A 78 -8.45 -7.71 -3.44
CA VAL A 78 -8.70 -9.16 -3.54
C VAL A 78 -9.59 -9.56 -4.73
N LYS A 79 -10.09 -8.59 -5.51
CA LYS A 79 -10.78 -8.82 -6.79
C LYS A 79 -9.78 -9.16 -7.89
#